data_AF-A0A1A2V450-F1
#
_entry.id   AF-A0A1A2V450-F1
#
_cell.length_a   1.000
_cell.length_b   1.000
_cell.length_c   1.000
_cell.angle_alpha   90.00
_cell.angle_beta   90.00
_cell.angle_gamma   90.00
#
_symmetry.space_group_name_H-M   'P 1'
#
loop_
_entity.id
_entity.type
_entity.pdbx_description
1 polymer ?
#
loop_
_entity_poly.entity_id
_entity_poly.type
_entity_poly.pdbx_seq_one_letter_code
_entity_poly.pdbx_strand_id
1 'polypeptide(L)'
;MLVLCLAGVTAVSTQIRCVDAAREAARLAARGDERSALGAARRIAPGGARVEFHRDGEFLVATVVARSKLLPALDIAARAISVAEPSG
;
A
#
# COMPACT_ATOMS: atom_id res chain seq x y z
N MET A 1 -10.14 -3.88 -27.97
CA MET A 1 -10.19 -2.59 -27.23
C MET A 1 -10.83 -2.71 -25.85
N LEU A 2 -12.06 -3.25 -25.71
CA LEU A 2 -12.74 -3.34 -24.41
C LEU A 2 -11.91 -4.03 -23.30
N VAL A 3 -11.27 -5.17 -23.62
CA VAL A 3 -10.41 -5.91 -22.68
C VAL A 3 -9.25 -5.04 -22.17
N LEU A 4 -8.64 -4.25 -23.05
CA LEU A 4 -7.57 -3.32 -22.71
C LEU A 4 -8.09 -2.18 -21.81
N CYS A 5 -9.26 -1.62 -22.12
CA CYS A 5 -9.90 -0.61 -21.26
C CYS A 5 -10.20 -1.17 -19.87
N LEU A 6 -10.76 -2.38 -19.79
CA LEU A 6 -11.06 -3.04 -18.52
C LEU A 6 -9.77 -3.34 -17.73
N ALA A 7 -8.73 -3.83 -18.40
CA ALA A 7 -7.42 -4.02 -17.79
C ALA A 7 -6.88 -2.71 -17.19
N GLY A 8 -6.98 -1.61 -17.93
CA GLY A 8 -6.61 -0.27 -17.46
C GLY A 8 -7.41 0.16 -16.22
N VAL A 9 -8.74 0.04 -16.25
CA VAL A 9 -9.60 0.40 -15.11
C VAL A 9 -9.28 -0.44 -13.87
N THR A 10 -9.09 -1.75 -14.03
CA THR A 10 -8.71 -2.62 -12.90
C THR A 10 -7.32 -2.30 -12.35
N ALA A 11 -6.37 -1.92 -13.21
CA ALA A 11 -5.05 -1.50 -12.79
C ALA A 11 -5.12 -0.18 -11.99
N VAL A 12 -5.88 0.81 -12.47
CA VAL A 12 -6.11 2.06 -11.73
C VAL A 12 -6.81 1.81 -10.39
N SER A 13 -7.84 0.97 -10.37
CA SER A 13 -8.51 0.59 -9.11
C SER A 13 -7.55 -0.09 -8.14
N THR A 14 -6.67 -0.97 -8.62
CA THR A 14 -5.63 -1.62 -7.83
C THR A 14 -4.64 -0.59 -7.27
N GLN A 15 -4.22 0.38 -8.11
CA GLN A 15 -3.31 1.45 -7.71
C GLN A 15 -3.92 2.31 -6.60
N ILE A 16 -5.19 2.74 -6.75
CA ILE A 16 -5.89 3.54 -5.73
C ILE A 16 -5.89 2.79 -4.39
N ARG A 17 -6.26 1.50 -4.40
CA ARG A 17 -6.28 0.68 -3.19
C ARG A 17 -4.88 0.49 -2.57
N CYS A 18 -3.84 0.36 -3.40
CA CYS A 18 -2.46 0.33 -2.90
C CYS A 18 -2.06 1.66 -2.25
N VAL A 19 -2.42 2.80 -2.84
CA VAL A 19 -2.14 4.15 -2.29
C VAL A 19 -2.87 4.35 -0.96
N ASP A 20 -4.16 4.02 -0.89
CA ASP A 20 -4.95 4.16 0.34
C ASP A 20 -4.41 3.26 1.45
N ALA A 21 -4.08 2.01 1.12
CA ALA A 21 -3.48 1.07 2.06
C ALA A 21 -2.12 1.57 2.57
N ALA A 22 -1.23 2.01 1.68
CA ALA A 22 0.08 2.53 2.06
C ALA A 22 -0.06 3.76 2.97
N ARG A 23 -0.96 4.69 2.62
CA ARG A 23 -1.17 5.93 3.38
C ARG A 23 -1.68 5.66 4.79
N GLU A 24 -2.61 4.74 4.95
CA GLU A 24 -3.13 4.35 6.26
C GLU A 24 -2.08 3.59 7.08
N ALA A 25 -1.35 2.68 6.43
CA ALA A 25 -0.30 1.91 7.05
C ALA A 25 0.85 2.81 7.55
N ALA A 26 1.27 3.81 6.77
CA ALA A 26 2.31 4.76 7.16
C ALA A 26 1.91 5.58 8.40
N ARG A 27 0.66 6.06 8.47
CA ARG A 27 0.13 6.79 9.63
C ARG A 27 0.12 5.94 10.89
N LEU A 28 -0.31 4.68 10.79
CA LEU A 28 -0.36 3.78 11.95
C LEU A 28 1.04 3.31 12.37
N ALA A 29 1.93 3.03 11.41
CA ALA A 29 3.31 2.66 11.71
C ALA A 29 4.07 3.82 12.38
N ALA A 30 3.79 5.06 12.00
CA ALA A 30 4.32 6.26 12.65
C ALA A 30 3.97 6.37 14.15
N ARG A 31 2.88 5.72 14.59
CA ARG A 31 2.49 5.62 16.01
C ARG A 31 3.24 4.53 16.77
N GLY A 32 4.12 3.79 16.09
CA GLY A 32 4.82 2.64 16.67
C GLY A 32 4.01 1.35 16.71
N ASP A 33 2.79 1.31 16.13
CA ASP A 33 1.96 0.10 16.07
C ASP A 33 1.93 -0.50 14.66
N GLU A 34 3.02 -1.16 14.29
CA GLU A 34 3.16 -1.85 13.00
C GLU A 34 2.16 -3.00 12.83
N ARG A 35 1.70 -3.63 13.92
CA ARG A 35 0.75 -4.75 13.85
C ARG A 35 -0.63 -4.24 13.43
N SER A 36 -1.10 -3.15 14.04
CA SER A 36 -2.33 -2.49 13.62
C SER A 36 -2.20 -1.89 12.23
N ALA A 37 -1.04 -1.33 11.88
CA ALA A 37 -0.76 -0.83 10.54
C ALA A 37 -0.89 -1.93 9.48
N LEU A 38 -0.27 -3.10 9.69
CA LEU A 38 -0.35 -4.24 8.80
C LEU A 38 -1.80 -4.74 8.66
N GLY A 39 -2.55 -4.79 9.77
CA GLY A 39 -3.95 -5.17 9.78
C GLY A 39 -4.82 -4.21 8.96
N ALA A 40 -4.62 -2.90 9.11
CA ALA A 40 -5.32 -1.89 8.33
C ALA A 40 -4.96 -1.95 6.84
N ALA A 41 -3.66 -2.05 6.53
CA ALA A 41 -3.16 -2.19 5.17
C ALA A 41 -3.82 -3.38 4.47
N ARG A 42 -3.86 -4.56 5.11
CA ARG A 42 -4.46 -5.78 4.54
C ARG A 42 -5.96 -5.69 4.30
N ARG A 43 -6.69 -4.89 5.08
CA ARG A 43 -8.14 -4.66 4.84
C ARG A 43 -8.36 -3.83 3.58
N ILE A 44 -7.49 -2.85 3.31
CA ILE A 44 -7.64 -1.93 2.19
C ILE A 44 -6.99 -2.50 0.92
N ALA A 45 -5.85 -3.19 1.05
CA ALA A 45 -5.02 -3.62 -0.06
C ALA A 45 -5.66 -4.72 -0.92
N PRO A 46 -5.26 -4.83 -2.21
CA PRO A 46 -5.63 -5.96 -3.06
C PRO A 46 -5.27 -7.32 -2.47
N GLY A 47 -6.05 -8.34 -2.81
CA GLY A 47 -5.81 -9.71 -2.34
C GLY A 47 -4.43 -10.21 -2.80
N GLY A 48 -3.67 -10.78 -1.86
CA GLY A 48 -2.30 -11.24 -2.11
C GLY A 48 -1.25 -10.11 -2.16
N ALA A 49 -1.62 -8.87 -1.82
CA ALA A 49 -0.67 -7.78 -1.75
C ALA A 49 0.38 -8.01 -0.65
N ARG A 50 1.63 -7.68 -0.95
CA ARG A 50 2.72 -7.59 0.00
C ARG A 50 2.74 -6.20 0.62
N VAL A 51 2.93 -6.14 1.93
CA VAL A 51 3.05 -4.88 2.68
C VAL A 51 4.39 -4.92 3.40
N GLU A 52 5.20 -3.89 3.18
CA GLU A 52 6.53 -3.74 3.78
C GLU A 52 6.61 -2.39 4.48
N PHE A 53 7.27 -2.38 5.64
CA PHE A 53 7.53 -1.19 6.42
C PHE A 53 9.04 -0.95 6.49
N HIS A 54 9.43 0.30 6.37
CA HIS A 54 10.81 0.73 6.50
C HIS A 54 10.86 2.02 7.30
N ARG A 55 11.78 2.10 8.27
CA ARG A 55 12.06 3.33 9.00
C ARG A 55 13.28 4.00 8.39
N ASP A 56 13.13 5.26 8.01
CA ASP A 56 14.16 6.12 7.46
C ASP A 56 14.27 7.38 8.33
N GLY A 57 15.18 7.35 9.30
CA GLY A 57 15.30 8.37 10.34
C GLY A 57 13.98 8.54 11.11
N GLU A 58 13.42 9.75 11.04
CA GLU A 58 12.14 10.14 11.65
C GLU A 58 10.93 9.72 10.80
N PHE A 59 11.13 9.13 9.63
CA PHE A 59 10.05 8.76 8.72
C PHE A 59 9.75 7.25 8.75
N LEU A 60 8.47 6.91 8.75
CA LEU A 60 7.96 5.57 8.51
C LEU A 60 7.42 5.51 7.08
N VAL A 61 8.01 4.60 6.31
CA VAL A 61 7.69 4.35 4.91
C VAL A 61 6.92 3.04 4.81
N ALA A 62 5.68 3.09 4.33
CA ALA A 62 4.91 1.90 4.01
C ALA A 62 4.86 1.70 2.50
N THR A 63 5.22 0.49 2.05
CA THR A 63 5.14 0.09 0.64
C THR A 63 4.14 -1.05 0.50
N VAL A 64 3.20 -0.91 -0.44
CA VAL A 64 2.21 -1.93 -0.78
C VAL A 64 2.38 -2.32 -2.23
N VAL A 65 2.56 -3.62 -2.49
CA VAL A 65 2.75 -4.17 -3.84
C VAL A 65 1.70 -5.24 -4.10
N ALA A 66 0.97 -5.12 -5.19
CA ALA A 66 -0.04 -6.09 -5.63
C ALA A 66 0.20 -6.49 -7.08
N ARG A 67 0.00 -7.77 -7.40
CA ARG A 67 0.05 -8.25 -8.78
C ARG A 67 -1.27 -7.97 -9.49
N SER A 68 -1.22 -7.44 -10.71
CA SER A 68 -2.42 -7.28 -11.53
C SER A 68 -2.96 -8.64 -11.97
N LYS A 69 -4.27 -8.87 -11.79
CA LYS A 69 -4.92 -10.11 -12.21
C LYS A 69 -5.08 -10.22 -13.74
N LEU A 70 -5.30 -9.08 -14.40
CA LEU A 70 -5.48 -9.03 -15.86
C LEU A 70 -4.17 -8.81 -16.61
N LEU A 71 -3.12 -8.35 -15.93
CA LEU A 71 -1.79 -8.13 -16.49
C LEU A 71 -0.74 -8.80 -15.58
N PRO A 72 -0.60 -10.15 -15.60
CA PRO A 72 0.19 -10.89 -14.62
C PRO A 72 1.69 -10.54 -14.57
N ALA A 73 2.20 -9.93 -15.64
CA ALA A 73 3.57 -9.44 -15.74
C ALA A 73 3.79 -8.06 -15.08
N LEU A 74 2.72 -7.44 -14.53
CA LEU A 74 2.78 -6.13 -13.89
C LEU A 74 2.47 -6.22 -12.41
N ASP A 75 3.44 -5.73 -11.62
CA ASP A 75 3.23 -5.39 -10.23
C ASP A 75 2.82 -3.91 -10.13
N ILE A 76 1.81 -3.66 -9.31
CA ILE A 76 1.24 -2.35 -9.02
C ILE A 76 1.66 -2.00 -7.60
N ALA A 77 2.43 -0.93 -7.47
CA ALA A 77 3.04 -0.55 -6.20
C ALA A 77 2.67 0.88 -5.82
N ALA A 78 2.51 1.09 -4.51
CA ALA A 78 2.38 2.41 -3.93
C ALA A 78 3.23 2.52 -2.67
N ARG A 79 3.76 3.71 -2.43
CA ARG A 79 4.53 4.05 -1.24
C ARG A 79 3.92 5.28 -0.59
N ALA A 80 3.85 5.27 0.73
CA ALA A 80 3.49 6.43 1.53
C ALA A 80 4.46 6.58 2.69
N ILE A 81 4.60 7.82 3.15
CA ILE A 81 5.57 8.22 4.17
C ILE A 81 4.84 9.05 5.23
N SER A 82 5.17 8.81 6.50
CA SER A 82 4.68 9.59 7.64
C SER A 82 5.84 9.85 8.60
N VAL A 83 5.88 11.02 9.24
CA VAL A 83 6.81 11.26 10.35
C VAL A 83 6.36 10.46 11.57
N ALA A 84 7.30 9.92 12.35
CA ALA A 84 7.05 9.26 13.62
C ALA A 84 6.44 10.24 14.63
N GLU A 85 5.48 9.78 15.42
CA GLU A 85 5.00 10.56 16.56
C GLU A 85 6.13 10.62 17.62
N PRO A 86 6.41 11.81 18.20
CA PRO A 86 7.41 11.92 19.25
C PRO A 86 6.98 11.07 20.45
N SER A 87 7.90 10.27 20.99
CA SER A 87 7.69 9.55 22.25
C SER A 87 7.60 10.59 23.37
N GLY A 88 6.38 10.88 23.82
CA GLY A 88 6.11 11.70 25.00
C GLY A 88 6.57 11.03 26.28
#